data_AF-A0A960BCD4-F1
#
_entry.id   AF-A0A960BCD4-F1
#
_cell.length_a   1.000
_cell.length_b   1.000
_cell.length_c   1.000
_cell.angle_alpha   90.00
_cell.angle_beta   90.00
_cell.angle_gamma   90.00
#
_symmetry.space_group_name_H-M   'P 1'
#
loop_
_entity.id
_entity.type
_entity.pdbx_description
1 polymer ?
#
loop_
_entity_poly.entity_id
_entity_poly.type
_entity_poly.pdbx_seq_one_letter_code
_entity_poly.pdbx_strand_id
1 'polypeptide(L)'
;YPWVLEYAKEFSEYIVWSKSYMATKGTGSYSILSNRVRTLGGVTYYDRAVACHPEVLARQTKKFSAGPQQMYFPWAASDAEVSTEVSGTTASSVTVPWKKGNTYPMKYTWSDNAGRYLRSMPWGKHVMADGTRISCDNVLVIKAKHIFGRIHPSGRINENYPGHDEPIHDIINNKGTFYYAHGGKYVKGTWSKGEVDEVFEFTLDDGSPLKMAPGQTFVELPNTNAKIKIKS
;
A
#
# COMPACT_ATOMS: atom_id res chain seq x y z
N TYR A 1 5.96 -4.09 -21.63
CA TYR A 1 6.21 -2.67 -21.96
C TYR A 1 7.66 -2.35 -21.64
N PRO A 2 8.51 -2.07 -22.65
CA PRO A 2 9.95 -1.85 -22.46
C PRO A 2 10.30 -0.78 -21.42
N TRP A 3 9.52 0.31 -21.38
CA TRP A 3 9.83 1.46 -20.55
C TRP A 3 9.84 1.19 -19.04
N VAL A 4 8.99 0.29 -18.53
CA VAL A 4 8.95 -0.03 -17.08
C VAL A 4 10.26 -0.71 -16.65
N LEU A 5 10.78 -1.58 -17.51
CA LEU A 5 12.05 -2.27 -17.27
C LEU A 5 13.23 -1.32 -17.44
N GLU A 6 13.17 -0.40 -18.41
CA GLU A 6 14.17 0.66 -18.58
C GLU A 6 14.22 1.60 -17.37
N TYR A 7 13.06 2.10 -16.93
CA TYR A 7 12.93 2.89 -15.71
C TYR A 7 13.48 2.12 -14.51
N ALA A 8 13.01 0.89 -14.26
CA ALA A 8 13.48 0.10 -13.13
C ALA A 8 15.00 -0.18 -13.18
N LYS A 9 15.58 -0.29 -14.38
CA LYS A 9 17.02 -0.46 -14.57
C LYS A 9 17.81 0.76 -14.14
N GLU A 10 17.30 1.97 -14.29
CA GLU A 10 17.98 3.20 -13.83
C GLU A 10 18.09 3.25 -12.31
N PHE A 11 17.12 2.67 -11.60
CA PHE A 11 17.14 2.55 -10.13
C PHE A 11 17.82 1.26 -9.65
N SER A 12 18.72 0.67 -10.43
CA SER A 12 19.43 -0.59 -10.09
C SER A 12 20.24 -0.52 -8.78
N GLU A 13 20.53 0.68 -8.30
CA GLU A 13 21.14 0.94 -6.99
C GLU A 13 20.17 0.61 -5.83
N TYR A 14 18.87 0.86 -6.03
CA TYR A 14 17.84 0.75 -4.98
C TYR A 14 16.93 -0.47 -5.14
N ILE A 15 16.83 -1.04 -6.35
CA ILE A 15 15.97 -2.19 -6.63
C ILE A 15 16.66 -3.29 -7.43
N VAL A 16 16.23 -4.54 -7.21
CA VAL A 16 16.65 -5.69 -8.02
C VAL A 16 15.64 -5.90 -9.17
N TRP A 17 15.76 -5.09 -10.22
CA TRP A 17 14.80 -5.11 -11.35
C TRP A 17 14.88 -6.39 -12.20
N SER A 18 16.03 -7.06 -12.23
CA SER A 18 16.33 -8.15 -13.18
C SER A 18 15.80 -9.53 -12.75
N LYS A 19 15.04 -9.63 -11.66
CA LYS A 19 14.49 -10.92 -11.15
C LYS A 19 13.02 -11.11 -11.50
N SER A 20 12.67 -10.82 -12.75
CA SER A 20 11.34 -11.07 -13.30
C SER A 20 11.09 -12.58 -13.52
N TYR A 21 9.83 -12.95 -13.77
CA TYR A 21 9.45 -14.32 -14.15
C TYR A 21 10.32 -14.88 -15.28
N MET A 22 10.45 -14.13 -16.38
CA MET A 22 11.19 -14.58 -17.55
C MET A 22 12.69 -14.73 -17.26
N ALA A 23 13.26 -13.85 -16.43
CA ALA A 23 14.68 -13.87 -16.08
C ALA A 23 15.06 -14.95 -15.06
N THR A 24 14.08 -15.52 -14.36
CA THR A 24 14.27 -16.56 -13.33
C THR A 24 13.50 -17.84 -13.69
N LYS A 25 13.19 -18.03 -14.96
CA LYS A 25 12.47 -19.23 -15.41
C LYS A 25 13.29 -20.48 -15.10
N GLY A 26 12.65 -21.48 -14.51
CA GLY A 26 13.29 -22.76 -14.13
C GLY A 26 13.95 -22.77 -12.75
N THR A 27 14.08 -21.62 -12.07
CA THR A 27 14.64 -21.58 -10.70
C THR A 27 13.64 -21.97 -9.60
N GLY A 28 12.35 -22.08 -9.96
CA GLY A 28 11.26 -22.23 -9.00
C GLY A 28 10.87 -20.92 -8.29
N SER A 29 11.45 -19.77 -8.66
CA SER A 29 11.11 -18.47 -8.05
C SER A 29 9.67 -18.02 -8.34
N TYR A 30 9.04 -18.60 -9.36
CA TYR A 30 7.67 -18.31 -9.77
C TYR A 30 6.97 -19.56 -10.29
N SER A 31 5.64 -19.60 -10.13
CA SER A 31 4.76 -20.63 -10.70
C SER A 31 3.60 -20.00 -11.48
N ILE A 32 2.94 -20.84 -12.29
CA ILE A 32 1.70 -20.47 -12.99
C ILE A 32 0.53 -21.18 -12.29
N LEU A 33 -0.38 -20.39 -11.73
CA LEU A 33 -1.63 -20.84 -11.15
C LEU A 33 -2.60 -21.20 -12.28
N SER A 34 -2.70 -22.48 -12.63
CA SER A 34 -3.52 -22.97 -13.75
C SER A 34 -4.98 -22.52 -13.67
N ASN A 35 -5.56 -22.49 -12.48
CA ASN A 35 -6.93 -22.01 -12.22
C ASN A 35 -7.15 -20.51 -12.47
N ARG A 36 -6.09 -19.76 -12.77
CA ARG A 36 -6.13 -18.32 -13.07
C ARG A 36 -5.72 -18.02 -14.52
N VAL A 37 -5.31 -19.04 -15.28
CA VAL A 37 -5.06 -18.92 -16.71
C VAL A 37 -6.41 -18.74 -17.41
N ARG A 38 -6.46 -17.81 -18.37
CA ARG A 38 -7.69 -17.51 -19.11
C ARG A 38 -7.42 -17.50 -20.61
N THR A 39 -8.43 -17.88 -21.39
CA THR A 39 -8.39 -17.76 -22.84
C THR A 39 -9.48 -16.79 -23.29
N LEU A 40 -9.12 -15.80 -24.09
CA LEU A 40 -10.05 -14.82 -24.65
C LEU A 40 -9.69 -14.60 -26.12
N GLY A 41 -10.65 -14.81 -27.03
CA GLY A 41 -10.42 -14.65 -28.47
C GLY A 41 -9.31 -15.55 -29.03
N GLY A 42 -9.16 -16.77 -28.50
CA GLY A 42 -8.10 -17.71 -28.90
C GLY A 42 -6.71 -17.41 -28.30
N VAL A 43 -6.54 -16.28 -27.62
CA VAL A 43 -5.29 -15.92 -26.93
C VAL A 43 -5.33 -16.40 -25.49
N THR A 44 -4.28 -17.12 -25.07
CA THR A 44 -4.12 -17.56 -23.68
C THR A 44 -3.32 -16.53 -22.90
N TYR A 45 -3.86 -16.06 -21.78
CA TYR A 45 -3.27 -15.04 -20.93
C TYR A 45 -2.85 -15.61 -19.58
N TYR A 46 -1.61 -15.30 -19.20
CA TYR A 46 -0.98 -15.70 -17.95
C TYR A 46 -0.81 -14.54 -16.95
N ASP A 47 -1.16 -13.31 -17.36
CA ASP A 47 -0.92 -12.07 -16.61
C ASP A 47 -1.50 -12.07 -15.18
N ARG A 48 -2.55 -12.85 -14.95
CA ARG A 48 -3.21 -13.02 -13.63
C ARG A 48 -2.89 -14.33 -12.92
N ALA A 49 -2.03 -15.16 -13.51
CA ALA A 49 -1.70 -16.50 -13.07
C ALA A 49 -0.27 -16.63 -12.54
N VAL A 50 0.60 -15.66 -12.78
CA VAL A 50 1.97 -15.68 -12.24
C VAL A 50 1.95 -15.46 -10.73
N ALA A 51 2.45 -16.44 -9.97
CA ALA A 51 2.67 -16.33 -8.53
C ALA A 51 4.17 -16.36 -8.23
N CYS A 52 4.62 -15.49 -7.34
CA CYS A 52 6.00 -15.46 -6.85
C CYS A 52 6.14 -16.36 -5.63
N HIS A 53 7.33 -16.96 -5.45
CA HIS A 53 7.77 -17.65 -4.25
C HIS A 53 8.90 -16.83 -3.60
N PRO A 54 8.58 -15.86 -2.71
CA PRO A 54 9.54 -14.86 -2.25
C PRO A 54 10.80 -15.44 -1.64
N GLU A 55 10.71 -16.52 -0.87
CA GLU A 55 11.86 -17.19 -0.28
C GLU A 55 12.83 -17.74 -1.35
N VAL A 56 12.29 -18.34 -2.40
CA VAL A 56 13.08 -18.89 -3.52
C VAL A 56 13.64 -17.77 -4.40
N LEU A 57 12.86 -16.71 -4.61
CA LEU A 57 13.27 -15.52 -5.35
C LEU A 57 14.41 -14.78 -4.64
N ALA A 58 14.35 -14.63 -3.32
CA ALA A 58 15.36 -13.94 -2.53
C ALA A 58 16.76 -14.57 -2.69
N ARG A 59 16.82 -15.90 -2.83
CA ARG A 59 18.09 -16.65 -3.08
C ARG A 59 18.73 -16.33 -4.44
N GLN A 60 18.01 -15.68 -5.36
CA GLN A 60 18.52 -15.34 -6.69
C GLN A 60 19.37 -14.06 -6.71
N THR A 61 19.54 -13.39 -5.56
CA THR A 61 20.33 -12.16 -5.45
C THR A 61 21.09 -12.11 -4.13
N LYS A 62 22.23 -11.40 -4.12
CA LYS A 62 22.96 -11.04 -2.89
C LYS A 62 22.80 -9.55 -2.53
N LYS A 63 22.14 -8.77 -3.38
CA LYS A 63 21.86 -7.34 -3.09
C LYS A 63 20.89 -7.22 -1.91
N PHE A 64 21.10 -6.18 -1.11
CA PHE A 64 20.24 -5.81 0.04
C PHE A 64 20.07 -6.91 1.10
N SER A 65 21.04 -7.82 1.23
CA SER A 65 21.00 -8.92 2.21
C SER A 65 20.97 -8.45 3.67
N ALA A 66 21.35 -7.20 3.94
CA ALA A 66 21.26 -6.60 5.28
C ALA A 66 19.83 -6.23 5.71
N GLY A 67 18.85 -6.31 4.80
CA GLY A 67 17.46 -5.93 5.08
C GLY A 67 17.26 -4.41 5.19
N PRO A 68 16.06 -3.97 5.60
CA PRO A 68 15.77 -2.55 5.80
C PRO A 68 16.64 -1.99 6.94
N GLN A 69 17.27 -0.83 6.71
CA GLN A 69 18.17 -0.20 7.68
C GLN A 69 17.45 0.70 8.69
N GLN A 70 16.17 0.98 8.46
CA GLN A 70 15.31 1.78 9.33
C GLN A 70 13.89 1.23 9.34
N MET A 71 13.17 1.48 10.42
CA MET A 71 11.73 1.23 10.49
C MET A 71 11.01 2.29 9.66
N TYR A 72 10.09 1.86 8.80
CA TYR A 72 9.37 2.80 7.93
C TYR A 72 8.28 3.59 8.67
N PHE A 73 7.61 2.97 9.63
CA PHE A 73 6.54 3.59 10.40
C PHE A 73 6.99 3.94 11.83
N PRO A 74 6.44 5.01 12.43
CA PRO A 74 6.81 5.45 13.76
C PRO A 74 6.13 4.58 14.82
N TRP A 75 6.70 3.42 15.10
CA TRP A 75 6.16 2.47 16.07
C TRP A 75 6.21 3.02 17.50
N ALA A 76 5.14 2.79 18.26
CA ALA A 76 5.11 3.03 19.69
C ALA A 76 6.04 2.04 20.42
N ALA A 77 6.71 2.51 21.49
CA ALA A 77 7.56 1.65 22.32
C ALA A 77 6.73 0.75 23.26
N SER A 78 5.48 1.14 23.55
CA SER A 78 4.55 0.38 24.39
C SER A 78 3.10 0.67 23.99
N ASP A 79 2.18 -0.23 24.35
CA ASP A 79 0.75 -0.09 24.05
C ASP A 79 0.14 1.16 24.67
N ALA A 80 0.60 1.57 25.86
CA ALA A 80 0.10 2.75 26.57
C ALA A 80 0.43 4.08 25.86
N GLU A 81 1.42 4.08 24.97
CA GLU A 81 1.84 5.26 24.22
C GLU A 81 1.28 5.32 22.79
N VAL A 82 0.55 4.29 22.35
CA VAL A 82 -0.09 4.28 21.04
C VAL A 82 -1.04 5.47 20.94
N SER A 83 -0.93 6.27 19.88
CA SER A 83 -1.68 7.53 19.78
C SER A 83 -3.20 7.34 19.87
N THR A 84 -3.73 6.24 19.36
CA THR A 84 -5.16 5.92 19.49
C THR A 84 -5.57 5.58 20.93
N GLU A 85 -4.65 5.08 21.75
CA GLU A 85 -4.93 4.86 23.18
C GLU A 85 -4.88 6.15 23.99
N VAL A 86 -3.94 7.04 23.66
CA VAL A 86 -3.75 8.32 24.37
C VAL A 86 -4.86 9.32 24.07
N SER A 87 -5.20 9.54 22.80
CA SER A 87 -6.12 10.60 22.37
C SER A 87 -7.10 10.17 21.27
N GLY A 88 -7.22 8.87 21.02
CA GLY A 88 -8.09 8.34 19.97
C GLY A 88 -9.57 8.51 20.29
N THR A 89 -10.34 8.69 19.21
CA THR A 89 -11.81 8.71 19.24
C THR A 89 -12.35 7.45 18.57
N THR A 90 -13.58 7.03 18.90
CA THR A 90 -14.12 5.76 18.40
C THR A 90 -14.19 5.70 16.87
N ALA A 91 -13.74 4.58 16.31
CA ALA A 91 -13.77 4.19 14.91
C ALA A 91 -14.29 2.74 14.75
N SER A 92 -15.60 2.54 14.86
CA SER A 92 -16.26 1.27 14.55
C SER A 92 -16.07 0.85 13.08
N SER A 93 -15.87 1.81 12.17
CA SER A 93 -15.42 1.52 10.81
C SER A 93 -14.71 2.68 10.11
N VAL A 94 -13.79 2.35 9.20
CA VAL A 94 -13.14 3.27 8.26
C VAL A 94 -13.51 2.86 6.83
N THR A 95 -14.01 3.79 6.02
CA THR A 95 -14.31 3.58 4.60
C THR A 95 -13.54 4.56 3.73
N VAL A 96 -12.70 4.03 2.86
CA VAL A 96 -11.90 4.78 1.89
C VAL A 96 -12.58 4.70 0.52
N PRO A 97 -13.02 5.83 -0.06
CA PRO A 97 -13.68 5.82 -1.35
C PRO A 97 -12.68 5.78 -2.49
N TRP A 98 -12.77 4.76 -3.34
CA TRP A 98 -12.07 4.73 -4.62
C TRP A 98 -13.03 4.81 -5.80
N LYS A 99 -12.48 5.29 -6.92
CA LYS A 99 -13.19 5.67 -8.16
C LYS A 99 -14.20 6.80 -7.98
N LYS A 100 -14.54 7.45 -9.10
CA LYS A 100 -15.59 8.48 -9.15
C LYS A 100 -16.89 7.93 -8.57
N GLY A 101 -17.54 8.73 -7.73
CA GLY A 101 -18.81 8.38 -7.09
C GLY A 101 -18.72 7.32 -5.99
N ASN A 102 -17.51 6.97 -5.50
CA ASN A 102 -17.32 5.91 -4.50
C ASN A 102 -17.92 4.56 -4.97
N THR A 103 -17.69 4.22 -6.24
CA THR A 103 -18.11 2.93 -6.81
C THR A 103 -17.20 1.78 -6.37
N TYR A 104 -16.03 2.09 -5.78
CA TYR A 104 -15.06 1.12 -5.27
C TYR A 104 -14.66 1.41 -3.80
N PRO A 105 -15.57 1.36 -2.81
CA PRO A 105 -15.19 1.56 -1.41
C PRO A 105 -14.33 0.42 -0.86
N MET A 106 -13.22 0.74 -0.20
CA MET A 106 -12.52 -0.18 0.71
C MET A 106 -13.00 0.09 2.13
N LYS A 107 -13.48 -0.94 2.84
CA LYS A 107 -14.04 -0.79 4.18
C LYS A 107 -13.29 -1.64 5.19
N TYR A 108 -13.04 -1.08 6.36
CA TYR A 108 -12.42 -1.71 7.52
C TYR A 108 -13.41 -1.60 8.67
N THR A 109 -13.86 -2.72 9.22
CA THR A 109 -14.83 -2.74 10.34
C THR A 109 -14.16 -3.34 11.55
N TRP A 110 -14.16 -2.62 12.67
CA TRP A 110 -13.61 -3.13 13.93
C TRP A 110 -14.42 -4.34 14.41
N SER A 111 -13.74 -5.30 15.01
CA SER A 111 -14.35 -6.50 15.57
C SER A 111 -13.71 -6.77 16.93
N ASP A 112 -14.41 -6.44 18.02
CA ASP A 112 -13.92 -6.66 19.39
C ASP A 112 -13.56 -8.13 19.64
N ASN A 113 -14.38 -9.06 19.17
CA ASN A 113 -14.11 -10.50 19.28
C ASN A 113 -12.80 -10.93 18.59
N ALA A 114 -12.40 -10.22 17.54
CA ALA A 114 -11.17 -10.53 16.81
C ALA A 114 -9.99 -9.66 17.27
N GLY A 115 -10.25 -8.57 18.01
CA GLY A 115 -9.28 -7.53 18.34
C GLY A 115 -8.69 -6.84 17.11
N ARG A 116 -9.36 -6.85 15.94
CA ARG A 116 -8.80 -6.45 14.65
C ARG A 116 -9.83 -5.83 13.71
N TYR A 117 -9.37 -5.05 12.73
CA TYR A 117 -10.20 -4.57 11.63
C TYR A 117 -10.37 -5.63 10.55
N LEU A 118 -11.61 -5.90 10.16
CA LEU A 118 -11.98 -6.82 9.08
C LEU A 118 -12.13 -6.05 7.75
N ARG A 119 -11.35 -6.39 6.73
CA ARG A 119 -11.35 -5.68 5.43
C ARG A 119 -12.44 -6.19 4.49
N SER A 120 -13.20 -5.30 3.88
CA SER A 120 -14.18 -5.60 2.83
C SER A 120 -13.88 -4.77 1.58
N MET A 121 -14.15 -5.38 0.44
CA MET A 121 -14.05 -4.78 -0.89
C MET A 121 -15.47 -4.48 -1.42
N PRO A 122 -15.61 -3.78 -2.55
CA PRO A 122 -16.92 -3.38 -3.08
C PRO A 122 -17.88 -4.56 -3.32
N TRP A 123 -17.34 -5.75 -3.55
CA TRP A 123 -18.10 -6.99 -3.75
C TRP A 123 -18.20 -7.87 -2.50
N GLY A 124 -17.94 -7.32 -1.31
CA GLY A 124 -18.17 -7.98 -0.03
C GLY A 124 -16.89 -8.32 0.74
N LYS A 125 -16.93 -9.42 1.48
CA LYS A 125 -15.82 -9.82 2.36
C LYS A 125 -14.56 -10.08 1.53
N HIS A 126 -13.46 -9.36 1.81
CA HIS A 126 -12.13 -9.76 1.37
C HIS A 126 -11.69 -11.05 2.08
N VAL A 127 -11.40 -12.08 1.28
CA VAL A 127 -10.92 -13.38 1.71
C VAL A 127 -9.75 -13.83 0.85
N MET A 128 -8.86 -14.62 1.44
CA MET A 128 -7.82 -15.37 0.75
C MET A 128 -8.42 -16.53 -0.07
N ALA A 129 -7.61 -17.19 -0.89
CA ALA A 129 -8.05 -18.30 -1.73
C ALA A 129 -8.60 -19.50 -0.95
N ASP A 130 -8.14 -19.69 0.29
CA ASP A 130 -8.59 -20.72 1.24
C ASP A 130 -9.84 -20.28 2.04
N GLY A 131 -10.38 -19.08 1.78
CA GLY A 131 -11.51 -18.52 2.52
C GLY A 131 -11.12 -17.73 3.77
N THR A 132 -9.84 -17.68 4.14
CA THR A 132 -9.37 -16.94 5.32
C THR A 132 -9.73 -15.46 5.21
N ARG A 133 -10.38 -14.93 6.25
CA ARG A 133 -10.80 -13.53 6.31
C ARG A 133 -9.60 -12.61 6.38
N ILE A 134 -9.50 -11.65 5.46
CA ILE A 134 -8.47 -10.59 5.56
C ILE A 134 -8.83 -9.64 6.70
N SER A 135 -7.89 -9.50 7.62
CA SER A 135 -7.93 -8.57 8.75
C SER A 135 -6.58 -7.89 8.96
N CYS A 136 -6.58 -6.77 9.66
CA CYS A 136 -5.39 -5.98 9.99
C CYS A 136 -5.56 -5.35 11.37
N ASP A 137 -4.44 -5.07 12.03
CA ASP A 137 -4.40 -4.40 13.33
C ASP A 137 -4.58 -2.88 13.15
N ASN A 138 -3.95 -2.36 12.09
CA ASN A 138 -3.87 -0.94 11.79
C ASN A 138 -4.46 -0.61 10.42
N VAL A 139 -5.09 0.55 10.32
CA VAL A 139 -5.46 1.19 9.04
C VAL A 139 -4.84 2.57 9.00
N LEU A 140 -3.96 2.82 8.03
CA LEU A 140 -3.36 4.13 7.79
C LEU A 140 -3.86 4.67 6.45
N VAL A 141 -4.55 5.80 6.47
CA VAL A 141 -5.05 6.48 5.27
C VAL A 141 -4.22 7.73 5.05
N ILE A 142 -3.41 7.75 4.00
CA ILE A 142 -2.56 8.89 3.62
C ILE A 142 -3.21 9.58 2.42
N LYS A 143 -3.77 10.77 2.62
CA LYS A 143 -4.37 11.51 1.52
C LYS A 143 -3.29 12.27 0.76
N ALA A 144 -3.10 11.92 -0.51
CA ALA A 144 -2.09 12.52 -1.39
C ALA A 144 -2.69 12.89 -2.75
N LYS A 145 -2.15 13.92 -3.41
CA LYS A 145 -2.62 14.30 -4.74
C LYS A 145 -2.29 13.17 -5.71
N HIS A 146 -3.23 12.83 -6.60
CA HIS A 146 -2.95 11.93 -7.71
C HIS A 146 -2.74 12.74 -8.97
N ILE A 147 -1.66 12.45 -9.67
CA ILE A 147 -1.34 12.99 -10.99
C ILE A 147 -1.43 11.83 -11.97
N PHE A 148 -2.15 12.00 -13.07
CA PHE A 148 -2.21 11.00 -14.14
C PHE A 148 -1.19 11.37 -15.21
N GLY A 149 -0.23 10.48 -15.44
CA GLY A 149 0.90 10.79 -16.30
C GLY A 149 1.91 9.67 -16.41
N ARG A 150 3.08 10.01 -16.93
CA ARG A 150 4.24 9.13 -17.02
C ARG A 150 5.42 9.71 -16.23
N ILE A 151 6.03 8.87 -15.39
CA ILE A 151 7.28 9.21 -14.67
C ILE A 151 8.47 8.95 -15.58
N HIS A 152 9.37 9.92 -15.67
CA HIS A 152 10.63 9.81 -16.39
C HIS A 152 11.81 9.58 -15.43
N PRO A 153 12.96 9.13 -15.95
CA PRO A 153 14.19 8.88 -15.17
C PRO A 153 14.58 10.05 -14.26
N SER A 154 14.38 11.28 -14.75
CA SER A 154 14.68 12.52 -14.03
C SER A 154 13.71 12.85 -12.88
N GLY A 155 12.74 11.98 -12.59
CA GLY A 155 11.65 12.25 -11.65
C GLY A 155 10.56 13.18 -12.21
N ARG A 156 10.75 13.73 -13.42
CA ARG A 156 9.75 14.58 -14.08
C ARG A 156 8.52 13.75 -14.44
N ILE A 157 7.35 14.27 -14.09
CA ILE A 157 6.06 13.74 -14.50
C ILE A 157 5.61 14.47 -15.77
N ASN A 158 5.31 13.72 -16.83
CA ASN A 158 4.59 14.24 -17.99
C ASN A 158 3.11 13.94 -17.82
N GLU A 159 2.33 14.95 -17.43
CA GLU A 159 0.89 14.82 -17.19
C GLU A 159 0.11 14.65 -18.49
N ASN A 160 -1.01 13.92 -18.44
CA ASN A 160 -1.91 13.69 -19.58
C ASN A 160 -1.20 13.10 -20.81
N TYR A 161 -0.33 12.12 -20.59
CA TYR A 161 0.41 11.46 -21.65
C TYR A 161 -0.56 10.61 -22.51
N PRO A 162 -0.54 10.77 -23.85
CA PRO A 162 -1.49 10.07 -24.71
C PRO A 162 -1.24 8.55 -24.67
N GLY A 163 -2.16 7.82 -24.04
CA GLY A 163 -2.10 6.37 -23.88
C GLY A 163 -1.18 5.93 -22.73
N HIS A 164 -1.75 5.22 -21.75
CA HIS A 164 -1.05 4.67 -20.58
C HIS A 164 -0.66 5.67 -19.48
N ASP A 165 -1.52 6.65 -19.19
CA ASP A 165 -1.39 7.43 -17.95
C ASP A 165 -1.52 6.52 -16.72
N GLU A 166 -0.51 6.57 -15.85
CA GLU A 166 -0.50 5.88 -14.57
C GLU A 166 -0.95 6.85 -13.46
N PRO A 167 -1.69 6.38 -12.45
CA PRO A 167 -1.96 7.17 -11.26
C PRO A 167 -0.68 7.27 -10.42
N ILE A 168 -0.09 8.47 -10.37
CA ILE A 168 1.11 8.79 -9.60
C ILE A 168 0.69 9.50 -8.33
N HIS A 169 1.17 9.03 -7.18
CA HIS A 169 0.98 9.70 -5.90
C HIS A 169 2.04 10.79 -5.72
N ASP A 170 1.62 12.05 -5.70
CA ASP A 170 2.49 13.22 -5.51
C ASP A 170 2.81 13.39 -4.02
N ILE A 171 3.81 12.63 -3.56
CA ILE A 171 4.20 12.51 -2.14
C ILE A 171 5.61 12.98 -1.85
N ILE A 172 6.44 13.22 -2.86
CA ILE A 172 7.84 13.63 -2.70
C ILE A 172 7.91 15.14 -2.54
N ASN A 173 8.65 15.61 -1.55
CA ASN A 173 8.74 17.03 -1.19
C ASN A 173 7.36 17.67 -0.97
N ASN A 174 6.45 16.90 -0.35
CA ASN A 174 5.05 17.26 -0.26
C ASN A 174 4.50 16.96 1.14
N LYS A 175 3.27 17.40 1.36
CA LYS A 175 2.54 17.22 2.61
C LYS A 175 1.05 17.04 2.37
N GLY A 176 0.36 16.48 3.36
CA GLY A 176 -1.07 16.27 3.27
C GLY A 176 -1.68 15.93 4.61
N THR A 177 -2.85 15.29 4.58
CA THR A 177 -3.58 14.86 5.78
C THR A 177 -3.64 13.35 5.86
N PHE A 178 -3.74 12.82 7.06
CA PHE A 178 -3.89 11.38 7.27
C PHE A 178 -4.91 11.05 8.35
N TYR A 179 -5.33 9.79 8.36
CA TYR A 179 -6.07 9.17 9.45
C TYR A 179 -5.36 7.87 9.82
N TYR A 180 -5.20 7.62 11.12
CA TYR A 180 -4.66 6.37 11.63
C TYR A 180 -5.67 5.73 12.57
N ALA A 181 -6.00 4.46 12.35
CA ALA A 181 -6.96 3.73 13.16
C ALA A 181 -6.37 2.41 13.67
N HIS A 182 -6.58 2.15 14.96
CA HIS A 182 -6.13 0.98 15.72
C HIS A 182 -7.05 0.81 16.93
N GLY A 183 -7.24 -0.42 17.41
CA GLY A 183 -8.00 -0.65 18.67
C GLY A 183 -9.45 -0.16 18.64
N GLY A 184 -10.10 -0.14 17.47
CA GLY A 184 -11.45 0.42 17.31
C GLY A 184 -11.53 1.94 17.53
N LYS A 185 -10.38 2.63 17.52
CA LYS A 185 -10.24 4.08 17.65
C LYS A 185 -9.46 4.66 16.48
N TYR A 186 -9.47 5.97 16.32
CA TYR A 186 -8.66 6.69 15.35
C TYR A 186 -8.16 8.04 15.85
N VAL A 187 -7.06 8.47 15.26
CA VAL A 187 -6.50 9.82 15.32
C VAL A 187 -6.30 10.37 13.90
N LYS A 188 -6.07 11.67 13.77
CA LYS A 188 -5.83 12.34 12.49
C LYS A 188 -4.76 13.41 12.66
N GLY A 189 -4.22 13.86 11.53
CA GLY A 189 -3.19 14.88 11.51
C GLY A 189 -2.70 15.18 10.11
N THR A 190 -1.49 15.73 10.03
CA THR A 190 -0.79 16.02 8.79
C THR A 190 0.42 15.10 8.59
N TRP A 191 0.75 14.83 7.34
CA TRP A 191 1.99 14.15 6.98
C TRP A 191 2.89 15.08 6.17
N SER A 192 4.19 14.90 6.28
CA SER A 192 5.22 15.44 5.37
C SER A 192 6.11 14.31 4.89
N LYS A 193 6.68 14.47 3.70
CA LYS A 193 7.73 13.59 3.17
C LYS A 193 8.61 14.41 2.23
N GLY A 194 9.93 14.32 2.40
CA GLY A 194 10.90 14.92 1.49
C GLY A 194 11.22 13.97 0.35
N GLU A 195 12.51 13.66 0.17
CA GLU A 195 13.03 12.92 -0.98
C GLU A 195 12.56 11.44 -1.02
N VAL A 196 12.85 10.74 -2.12
CA VAL A 196 12.33 9.39 -2.39
C VAL A 196 12.66 8.37 -1.30
N ASP A 197 13.86 8.44 -0.73
CA ASP A 197 14.43 7.54 0.27
C ASP A 197 14.13 7.93 1.73
N GLU A 198 13.51 9.10 1.95
CA GLU A 198 13.05 9.52 3.27
C GLU A 198 11.73 8.84 3.66
N VAL A 199 11.43 8.74 4.96
CA VAL A 199 10.16 8.18 5.44
C VAL A 199 9.07 9.27 5.53
N PHE A 200 7.81 8.86 5.65
CA PHE A 200 6.76 9.81 6.01
C PHE A 200 6.91 10.23 7.48
N GLU A 201 6.83 11.53 7.73
CA GLU A 201 6.64 12.09 9.05
C GLU A 201 5.16 12.36 9.28
N PHE A 202 4.64 11.97 10.43
CA PHE A 202 3.22 12.11 10.77
C PHE A 202 3.08 12.90 12.07
N THR A 203 2.37 14.01 12.00
CA THR A 203 2.11 14.92 13.13
C THR A 203 0.62 14.97 13.39
N LEU A 204 0.20 14.67 14.62
CA LEU A 204 -1.20 14.73 15.05
C LEU A 204 -1.69 16.19 15.12
N ASP A 205 -3.02 16.37 15.16
CA ASP A 205 -3.63 17.69 15.29
C ASP A 205 -3.21 18.46 16.56
N ASP A 206 -2.77 17.76 17.60
CA ASP A 206 -2.23 18.36 18.84
C ASP A 206 -0.74 18.74 18.74
N GLY A 207 -0.10 18.48 17.60
CA GLY A 207 1.31 18.76 17.33
C GLY A 207 2.28 17.65 17.75
N SER A 208 1.82 16.59 18.42
CA SER A 208 2.67 15.45 18.80
C SER A 208 2.93 14.52 17.61
N PRO A 209 4.05 13.77 17.59
CA PRO A 209 4.28 12.77 16.54
C PRO A 209 3.32 11.59 16.68
N LEU A 210 2.90 11.02 15.56
CA LEU A 210 2.14 9.76 15.55
C LEU A 210 2.99 8.63 16.13
N LYS A 211 2.40 7.84 17.03
CA LYS A 211 2.94 6.57 17.54
C LYS A 211 1.99 5.44 17.17
N MET A 212 2.41 4.59 16.23
CA MET A 212 1.60 3.48 15.71
C MET A 212 1.80 2.22 16.56
N ALA A 213 0.72 1.51 16.86
CA ALA A 213 0.81 0.15 17.39
C ALA A 213 1.53 -0.78 16.38
N PRO A 214 2.50 -1.61 16.82
CA PRO A 214 3.06 -2.66 15.99
C PRO A 214 1.97 -3.62 15.49
N GLY A 215 2.02 -4.02 14.22
CA GLY A 215 1.06 -4.98 13.68
C GLY A 215 0.85 -4.88 12.17
N GLN A 216 0.02 -5.78 11.64
CA GLN A 216 -0.32 -5.79 10.23
C GLN A 216 -1.10 -4.52 9.90
N THR A 217 -0.54 -3.73 8.98
CA THR A 217 -1.07 -2.42 8.62
C THR A 217 -1.56 -2.42 7.18
N PHE A 218 -2.81 -2.02 6.99
CA PHE A 218 -3.32 -1.70 5.66
C PHE A 218 -3.13 -0.20 5.41
N VAL A 219 -2.36 0.13 4.37
CA VAL A 219 -2.11 1.53 3.98
C VAL A 219 -2.94 1.84 2.74
N GLU A 220 -3.72 2.91 2.81
CA GLU A 220 -4.57 3.40 1.71
C GLU A 220 -4.09 4.79 1.31
N LEU A 221 -3.81 5.01 0.02
CA LEU A 221 -3.33 6.30 -0.50
C LEU A 221 -4.37 7.00 -1.42
N PRO A 222 -5.59 7.31 -0.94
CA PRO A 222 -6.60 7.95 -1.78
C PRO A 222 -6.22 9.40 -2.14
N ASN A 223 -6.91 9.97 -3.13
CA ASN A 223 -6.68 11.35 -3.55
C ASN A 223 -6.94 12.34 -2.40
N THR A 224 -6.27 13.49 -2.37
CA THR A 224 -6.48 14.57 -1.40
C THR A 224 -7.95 14.98 -1.21
N ASN A 225 -8.77 14.91 -2.26
CA ASN A 225 -10.20 15.25 -2.18
C ASN A 225 -11.11 14.09 -1.71
N ALA A 226 -10.55 12.90 -1.44
CA ALA A 226 -11.31 11.76 -1.00
C ALA A 226 -12.00 12.03 0.35
N LYS A 227 -13.31 11.75 0.39
CA LYS A 227 -14.17 11.91 1.57
C LYS A 227 -14.16 10.63 2.39
N ILE A 228 -13.13 10.46 3.23
CA ILE A 228 -13.01 9.32 4.14
C ILE A 228 -14.19 9.33 5.10
N LYS A 229 -14.86 8.18 5.27
CA LYS A 229 -15.96 8.04 6.23
C LYS A 229 -15.48 7.20 7.40
N ILE A 230 -15.43 7.81 8.58
CA ILE A 230 -15.15 7.11 9.84
C ILE A 230 -16.42 7.15 10.67
N LYS A 231 -16.87 5.99 11.14
CA LYS A 231 -18.03 5.88 12.03
C LYS A 231 -17.54 5.58 13.44
N SER A 232 -18.10 6.27 14.42
CA SER A 232 -18.01 5.88 15.84
C SER A 232 -18.90 4.68 16.14
#